data_AF-A0A2S5B301-F1
#
_entry.id   AF-A0A2S5B301-F1
#
_cell.length_a   1.000
_cell.length_b   1.000
_cell.length_c   1.000
_cell.angle_alpha   90.00
_cell.angle_beta   90.00
_cell.angle_gamma   90.00
#
_symmetry.space_group_name_H-M   'P 1'
#
loop_
_entity.id
_entity.type
_entity.pdbx_description
1 polymer ?
#
loop_
_entity_poly.entity_id
_entity_poly.type
_entity_poly.pdbx_seq_one_letter_code
_entity_poly.pdbx_strand_id
1 'polypeptide(L)'
;VSILALLAHVSFFATGHQAVISSIQWSTAFIGFPSLTYPFSPVLVLLNSLASFILTAAAIPLFVFWNLSPTLRDQGAPMAVGRNLLRAGAAYTAYFAALAFASAVCAAWLRRHLMVWKIFAPRFMLAGLALLATDLVVVVFAMGWAARGTLAKARTTLGTRFAE
;
A
#
# COMPACT_ATOMS: atom_id res chain seq x y z
N VAL A 1 3.61 -2.24 12.44
CA VAL A 1 2.99 -1.44 11.36
C VAL A 1 3.81 -0.19 11.03
N SER A 2 4.11 0.69 11.99
CA SER A 2 4.94 1.90 11.73
C SER A 2 6.32 1.57 11.14
N ILE A 3 6.95 0.48 11.57
CA ILE A 3 8.22 0.00 10.98
C ILE A 3 8.07 -0.38 9.50
N LEU A 4 6.96 -0.97 9.08
CA LEU A 4 6.70 -1.30 7.68
C LEU A 4 6.48 -0.03 6.85
N ALA A 5 5.80 0.97 7.42
CA ALA A 5 5.58 2.24 6.75
C ALA A 5 6.88 3.04 6.59
N LEU A 6 7.76 2.99 7.60
CA LEU A 6 9.12 3.55 7.51
C LEU A 6 9.95 2.79 6.46
N LEU A 7 9.90 1.46 6.48
CA LEU A 7 10.60 0.62 5.51
C LEU A 7 10.19 0.95 4.07
N ALA A 8 8.92 1.27 3.82
CA ALA A 8 8.46 1.68 2.49
C ALA A 8 9.23 2.90 1.96
N HIS A 9 9.42 3.90 2.81
CA HIS A 9 10.17 5.12 2.46
C HIS A 9 11.67 4.84 2.37
N VAL A 10 12.23 4.08 3.31
CA VAL A 10 13.66 3.71 3.28
C VAL A 10 13.98 2.96 2.00
N SER A 11 13.19 1.97 1.60
CA SER A 11 13.37 1.22 0.35
C SER A 11 13.19 2.09 -0.90
N PHE A 12 12.24 3.03 -0.89
CA PHE A 12 12.09 4.01 -1.98
C PHE A 12 13.37 4.82 -2.18
N PHE A 13 13.92 5.42 -1.11
CA PHE A 13 15.15 6.21 -1.23
C PHE A 13 16.40 5.35 -1.45
N ALA A 14 16.47 4.16 -0.87
CA ALA A 14 17.60 3.24 -1.01
C ALA A 14 17.79 2.73 -2.45
N THR A 15 16.70 2.68 -3.24
CA THR A 15 16.74 2.32 -4.67
C THR A 15 17.06 3.51 -5.58
N GLY A 16 17.43 4.66 -5.02
CA GLY A 16 17.82 5.86 -5.77
C GLY A 16 16.65 6.72 -6.25
N HIS A 17 15.40 6.41 -5.87
CA HIS A 17 14.27 7.27 -6.19
C HIS A 17 14.32 8.57 -5.39
N GLN A 18 13.78 9.64 -5.97
CA GLN A 18 13.64 10.94 -5.34
C GLN A 18 12.19 11.42 -5.47
N ALA A 19 11.77 12.29 -4.55
CA ALA A 19 10.41 12.83 -4.50
C ALA A 19 10.15 13.93 -5.53
N VAL A 20 10.82 13.91 -6.69
CA VAL A 20 10.73 14.92 -7.76
C VAL A 20 10.34 14.24 -9.07
N ILE A 21 9.48 14.88 -9.87
CA ILE A 21 8.95 14.25 -11.09
C ILE A 21 10.05 14.02 -12.14
N SER A 22 11.03 14.93 -12.23
CA SER A 22 12.14 14.82 -13.18
C SER A 22 13.10 13.65 -12.91
N SER A 23 13.07 13.07 -11.70
CA SER A 23 13.92 11.93 -11.32
C SER A 23 13.25 10.57 -11.51
N ILE A 24 12.06 10.51 -12.13
CA ILE A 24 11.43 9.23 -12.45
C ILE A 24 12.34 8.44 -13.39
N GLN A 25 12.54 7.16 -13.09
CA GLN A 25 13.40 6.25 -13.85
C GLN A 25 12.69 5.79 -15.14
N TRP A 26 12.57 6.68 -16.13
CA TRP A 26 11.84 6.44 -17.39
C TRP A 26 12.41 5.28 -18.23
N SER A 27 13.68 4.91 -18.04
CA SER A 27 14.28 3.75 -18.71
C SER A 27 13.56 2.44 -18.39
N THR A 28 12.87 2.35 -17.25
CA THR A 28 12.10 1.16 -16.86
C THR A 28 10.91 0.86 -17.79
N ALA A 29 10.44 1.85 -18.54
CA ALA A 29 9.39 1.69 -19.55
C ALA A 29 9.77 0.74 -20.70
N PHE A 30 11.07 0.52 -20.91
CA PHE A 30 11.63 -0.23 -22.03
C PHE A 30 12.26 -1.57 -21.61
N ILE A 31 12.06 -1.99 -20.36
CA ILE A 31 12.52 -3.31 -19.92
C ILE A 31 11.71 -4.37 -20.67
N GLY A 32 12.37 -5.07 -21.59
CA GLY A 32 11.76 -6.11 -22.43
C GLY A 32 11.08 -5.60 -23.71
N PHE A 33 11.13 -4.29 -24.01
CA PHE A 33 10.48 -3.72 -25.20
C PHE A 33 11.39 -2.69 -25.89
N PRO A 34 11.57 -2.73 -27.23
CA PRO A 34 12.42 -1.78 -27.96
C PRO A 34 11.79 -0.39 -28.10
N SER A 35 10.48 -0.28 -27.92
CA SER A 35 9.70 0.96 -28.07
C SER A 35 8.60 1.04 -27.02
N LEU A 36 8.02 2.22 -26.85
CA LEU A 36 6.93 2.46 -25.90
C LEU A 36 5.72 1.59 -26.27
N THR A 37 5.42 0.60 -25.44
CA THR A 37 4.41 -0.41 -25.72
C THR A 37 3.32 -0.36 -24.66
N TYR A 38 2.11 0.03 -25.05
CA TYR A 38 0.95 0.05 -24.15
C TYR A 38 0.30 -1.33 -24.06
N PRO A 39 -0.17 -1.76 -22.87
CA PRO A 39 -0.18 -1.04 -21.59
C PRO A 39 1.08 -1.27 -20.73
N PHE A 40 2.06 -2.06 -21.18
CA PHE A 40 3.16 -2.55 -20.35
C PHE A 40 4.13 -1.46 -19.88
N SER A 41 4.57 -0.56 -20.77
CA SER A 41 5.53 0.49 -20.44
C SER A 41 5.11 1.36 -19.24
N PRO A 42 3.90 1.96 -19.18
CA PRO A 42 3.49 2.73 -18.01
C PRO A 42 3.30 1.87 -16.75
N VAL A 43 2.85 0.62 -16.89
CA VAL A 43 2.73 -0.31 -15.76
C VAL A 43 4.10 -0.58 -15.14
N LEU A 44 5.13 -0.81 -15.95
CA LEU A 44 6.50 -1.04 -15.46
C LEU A 44 7.05 0.18 -14.71
N VAL A 45 6.84 1.39 -15.24
CA VAL A 45 7.27 2.63 -14.56
C VAL A 45 6.54 2.83 -13.23
N LEU A 46 5.22 2.57 -13.20
CA LEU A 46 4.42 2.65 -11.97
C LEU A 46 4.85 1.61 -10.94
N LEU A 47 5.02 0.35 -11.36
CA LEU A 47 5.49 -0.71 -10.48
C LEU A 47 6.88 -0.41 -9.94
N ASN A 48 7.80 0.08 -10.76
CA ASN A 48 9.12 0.50 -10.31
C ASN A 48 9.06 1.65 -9.28
N SER A 49 8.26 2.68 -9.56
CA SER A 49 8.17 3.87 -8.70
C SER A 49 7.44 3.60 -7.38
N LEU A 50 6.45 2.72 -7.39
CA LEU A 50 5.57 2.45 -6.25
C LEU A 50 5.82 1.10 -5.56
N ALA A 51 6.78 0.30 -6.04
CA ALA A 51 7.09 -1.04 -5.54
C ALA A 51 7.24 -1.07 -4.02
N SER A 52 8.04 -0.17 -3.46
CA SER A 52 8.31 -0.15 -2.01
C SER A 52 7.04 0.03 -1.19
N PHE A 53 6.12 0.89 -1.63
CA PHE A 53 4.84 1.13 -0.95
C PHE A 53 3.89 -0.06 -1.13
N ILE A 54 3.82 -0.63 -2.34
CA ILE A 54 2.97 -1.79 -2.64
C ILE A 54 3.42 -3.02 -1.85
N LEU A 55 4.72 -3.33 -1.86
CA LEU A 55 5.27 -4.52 -1.22
C LEU A 55 5.15 -4.46 0.31
N THR A 56 5.41 -3.30 0.91
CA THR A 56 5.29 -3.16 2.36
C THR A 56 3.84 -3.15 2.84
N ALA A 57 2.90 -2.62 2.04
CA ALA A 57 1.47 -2.78 2.28
C ALA A 57 1.03 -4.25 2.16
N ALA A 58 1.53 -4.96 1.14
CA ALA A 58 1.23 -6.39 0.95
C ALA A 58 1.83 -7.28 2.06
N ALA A 59 2.86 -6.81 2.77
CA ALA A 59 3.45 -7.50 3.91
C ALA A 59 2.62 -7.37 5.20
N ILE A 60 1.58 -6.53 5.26
CA ILE A 60 0.77 -6.32 6.47
C ILE A 60 0.15 -7.63 6.98
N PRO A 61 -0.52 -8.48 6.17
CA PRO A 61 -1.11 -9.72 6.66
C PRO A 61 -0.05 -10.67 7.22
N LEU A 62 1.09 -10.81 6.52
CA LEU A 62 2.22 -11.61 6.98
C LEU A 62 2.75 -11.12 8.32
N PHE A 63 2.92 -9.80 8.48
CA PHE A 63 3.35 -9.22 9.74
C PHE A 63 2.35 -9.46 10.87
N VAL A 64 1.05 -9.41 10.60
CA VAL A 64 0.02 -9.72 11.60
C VAL A 64 0.08 -11.20 11.97
N PHE A 65 0.13 -12.11 11.00
CA PHE A 65 0.23 -13.55 11.27
C PHE A 65 1.49 -13.93 12.03
N TRP A 66 2.61 -13.27 11.72
CA TRP A 66 3.86 -13.47 12.45
C TRP A 66 3.74 -13.12 13.94
N ASN A 67 2.96 -12.10 14.28
CA ASN A 67 2.80 -11.63 15.67
C ASN A 67 1.59 -12.26 16.39
N LEU A 68 0.82 -13.12 15.71
CA LEU A 68 -0.33 -13.80 16.31
C LEU A 68 0.06 -15.20 16.77
N SER A 69 -0.03 -15.43 18.07
CA SER A 69 0.11 -16.78 18.62
C SER A 69 -1.09 -17.65 18.21
N PRO A 70 -0.85 -18.86 17.66
CA PRO A 70 -1.93 -19.78 17.33
C PRO A 70 -2.62 -20.25 18.60
N THR A 71 -3.95 -20.16 18.65
CA THR A 71 -4.74 -20.70 19.76
C THR A 71 -4.91 -22.19 19.57
N LEU A 72 -4.56 -22.98 20.58
CA LEU A 72 -4.71 -24.43 20.56
C LEU A 72 -6.18 -24.83 20.71
N ARG A 73 -6.53 -26.01 20.20
CA ARG A 73 -7.90 -26.56 20.25
C ARG A 73 -8.48 -26.56 21.66
N ASP A 74 -7.64 -26.73 22.66
CA ASP A 74 -8.04 -26.85 24.07
C ASP A 74 -8.35 -25.50 24.73
N GLN A 75 -7.93 -24.37 24.12
CA GLN A 75 -8.03 -23.04 24.72
C GLN A 75 -9.38 -22.34 24.44
N GLY A 76 -10.28 -22.93 23.65
CA GLY A 76 -11.68 -22.50 23.44
C GLY A 76 -11.92 -21.10 22.85
N ALA A 77 -10.96 -20.19 22.91
CA ALA A 77 -11.07 -18.82 22.45
C ALA A 77 -10.78 -18.74 20.93
N PRO A 78 -11.66 -18.09 20.13
CA PRO A 78 -11.39 -17.90 18.71
C PRO A 78 -10.26 -16.89 18.49
N MET A 79 -9.37 -17.17 17.54
CA MET A 79 -8.32 -16.23 17.14
C MET A 79 -8.93 -14.96 16.56
N ALA A 80 -8.60 -13.80 17.13
CA ALA A 80 -9.11 -12.49 16.69
C ALA A 80 -8.41 -11.96 15.42
N VAL A 81 -8.20 -12.81 14.42
CA VAL A 81 -7.44 -12.50 13.19
C VAL A 81 -8.01 -11.27 12.47
N GLY A 82 -9.33 -11.26 12.21
CA GLY A 82 -9.98 -10.18 11.47
C GLY A 82 -9.82 -8.81 12.16
N ARG A 83 -9.97 -8.77 13.49
CA ARG A 83 -9.78 -7.53 14.27
C ARG A 83 -8.34 -7.02 14.19
N ASN A 84 -7.36 -7.91 14.28
CA ASN A 84 -5.94 -7.54 14.22
C ASN A 84 -5.53 -7.09 12.81
N LEU A 85 -6.02 -7.75 11.76
CA LEU A 85 -5.82 -7.32 10.37
C LEU A 85 -6.44 -5.95 10.11
N LEU A 86 -7.69 -5.74 10.54
CA LEU A 86 -8.36 -4.45 10.40
C LEU A 86 -7.62 -3.34 11.14
N ARG A 87 -7.21 -3.58 12.39
CA ARG A 87 -6.43 -2.61 13.18
C ARG A 87 -5.09 -2.30 12.53
N ALA A 88 -4.39 -3.31 12.03
CA ALA A 88 -3.09 -3.12 11.40
C ALA A 88 -3.20 -2.38 10.06
N GLY A 89 -4.16 -2.74 9.22
CA GLY A 89 -4.44 -2.04 7.96
C GLY A 89 -4.87 -0.59 8.19
N ALA A 90 -5.81 -0.35 9.11
CA ALA A 90 -6.25 0.99 9.45
C ALA A 90 -5.11 1.86 10.02
N ALA A 91 -4.27 1.30 10.90
CA ALA A 91 -3.10 2.02 11.41
C ALA A 91 -2.07 2.33 10.32
N TYR A 92 -1.90 1.45 9.34
CA TYR A 92 -0.99 1.66 8.21
C TYR A 92 -1.50 2.76 7.28
N THR A 93 -2.78 2.70 6.86
CA THR A 93 -3.42 3.76 6.08
C THR A 93 -3.41 5.10 6.81
N ALA A 94 -3.72 5.11 8.12
CA ALA A 94 -3.69 6.33 8.92
C ALA A 94 -2.30 6.99 8.97
N TYR A 95 -1.21 6.19 8.96
CA TYR A 95 0.15 6.70 8.89
C TYR A 95 0.40 7.46 7.57
N PHE A 96 0.09 6.85 6.43
CA PHE A 96 0.26 7.50 5.13
C PHE A 96 -0.68 8.69 4.96
N ALA A 97 -1.90 8.62 5.48
CA ALA A 97 -2.85 9.73 5.48
C ALA A 97 -2.35 10.91 6.31
N ALA A 98 -1.77 10.66 7.49
CA ALA A 98 -1.16 11.71 8.31
C ALA A 98 0.04 12.36 7.59
N LEU A 99 0.86 11.57 6.91
CA LEU A 99 2.00 12.07 6.14
C LEU A 99 1.55 12.92 4.94
N ALA A 100 0.56 12.43 4.18
CA ALA A 100 -0.03 13.14 3.06
C ALA A 100 -0.68 14.45 3.52
N PHE A 101 -1.48 14.42 4.59
CA PHE A 101 -2.11 15.60 5.16
C PHE A 101 -1.08 16.63 5.65
N ALA A 102 -0.08 16.20 6.43
CA ALA A 102 0.98 17.09 6.90
C ALA A 102 1.75 17.72 5.72
N SER A 103 2.05 16.94 4.68
CA SER A 103 2.72 17.46 3.48
C SER A 103 1.84 18.44 2.69
N ALA A 104 0.53 18.21 2.63
CA ALA A 104 -0.45 19.13 2.04
C ALA A 104 -0.50 20.46 2.82
N VAL A 105 -0.56 20.40 4.15
CA VAL A 105 -0.54 21.60 5.02
C VAL A 105 0.76 22.39 4.80
N CYS A 106 1.91 21.72 4.78
CA CYS A 106 3.20 22.36 4.51
C CYS A 106 3.24 23.02 3.12
N ALA A 107 2.76 22.32 2.08
CA ALA A 107 2.70 22.87 0.73
C ALA A 107 1.75 24.06 0.62
N ALA A 108 0.60 24.03 1.31
CA ALA A 108 -0.38 25.11 1.34
C ALA A 108 0.13 26.34 2.12
N TRP A 109 0.83 26.11 3.23
CA TRP A 109 1.42 27.17 4.05
C TRP A 109 2.57 27.86 3.31
N LEU A 110 3.47 27.07 2.71
CA LEU A 110 4.66 27.55 2.02
C LEU A 110 4.41 27.82 0.52
N ARG A 111 3.16 28.04 0.12
CA ARG A 111 2.78 28.29 -1.28
C ARG A 111 3.41 29.52 -1.93
N ARG A 112 3.84 30.50 -1.11
CA ARG A 112 4.55 31.72 -1.55
C ARG A 112 6.07 31.60 -1.44
N HIS A 113 6.59 30.47 -0.98
CA HIS A 113 8.02 30.23 -0.88
C HIS A 113 8.60 29.84 -2.23
N LEU A 114 9.80 30.32 -2.55
CA LEU A 114 10.48 30.10 -3.85
C LEU A 114 10.65 28.61 -4.18
N MET A 115 10.75 27.75 -3.15
CA MET A 115 10.96 26.31 -3.30
C MET A 115 9.65 25.48 -3.34
N VAL A 116 8.46 26.09 -3.47
CA VAL A 116 7.18 25.35 -3.50
C VAL A 116 7.17 24.26 -4.57
N TRP A 117 7.59 24.59 -5.79
CA TRP A 117 7.60 23.66 -6.92
C TRP A 117 8.83 22.74 -6.96
N LYS A 118 9.89 23.07 -6.20
CA LYS A 118 11.11 22.27 -6.14
C LYS A 118 11.07 21.21 -5.05
N ILE A 119 10.41 21.51 -3.92
CA ILE A 119 10.47 20.67 -2.71
C ILE A 119 9.07 20.33 -2.19
N PHE A 120 8.22 21.32 -1.93
CA PHE A 120 6.99 21.08 -1.17
C PHE A 120 5.91 20.36 -1.99
N ALA A 121 5.59 20.85 -3.18
CA ALA A 121 4.58 20.23 -4.04
C ALA A 121 4.99 18.81 -4.48
N PRO A 122 6.23 18.55 -4.94
CA PRO A 122 6.65 17.20 -5.30
C PRO A 122 6.57 16.20 -4.13
N ARG A 123 6.93 16.61 -2.91
CA ARG A 123 6.79 15.76 -1.71
C ARG A 123 5.34 15.46 -1.36
N PHE A 124 4.45 16.44 -1.50
CA PHE A 124 3.00 16.22 -1.34
C PHE A 124 2.46 15.25 -2.37
N MET A 125 2.86 15.38 -3.64
CA MET A 125 2.46 14.47 -4.71
C MET A 125 2.92 13.03 -4.44
N LEU A 126 4.17 12.84 -4.00
CA LEU A 126 4.66 11.51 -3.60
C LEU A 126 3.86 10.95 -2.43
N ALA A 127 3.57 11.75 -1.40
CA ALA A 127 2.79 11.30 -0.25
C ALA A 127 1.35 10.90 -0.64
N GLY A 128 0.73 11.64 -1.57
CA GLY A 128 -0.57 11.29 -2.13
C GLY A 128 -0.55 10.00 -2.96
N LEU A 129 0.43 9.83 -3.84
CA LEU A 129 0.59 8.59 -4.62
C LEU A 129 0.89 7.39 -3.75
N ALA A 130 1.73 7.56 -2.72
CA ALA A 130 2.02 6.51 -1.75
C ALA A 130 0.75 6.10 -0.99
N LEU A 131 -0.03 7.08 -0.50
CA LEU A 131 -1.31 6.80 0.16
C LEU A 131 -2.25 5.99 -0.75
N LEU A 132 -2.47 6.45 -1.99
CA LEU A 132 -3.33 5.75 -2.96
C LEU A 132 -2.85 4.32 -3.25
N ALA A 133 -1.53 4.14 -3.43
CA ALA A 133 -0.95 2.81 -3.67
C ALA A 133 -1.18 1.89 -2.47
N THR A 134 -0.98 2.39 -1.25
CA THR A 134 -1.20 1.61 -0.03
C THR A 134 -2.67 1.29 0.20
N ASP A 135 -3.57 2.23 -0.05
CA ASP A 135 -5.01 2.05 0.11
C ASP A 135 -5.56 1.04 -0.90
N LEU A 136 -5.10 1.10 -2.15
CA LEU A 136 -5.46 0.11 -3.17
C LEU A 136 -5.11 -1.30 -2.70
N VAL A 137 -3.89 -1.51 -2.20
CA VAL A 137 -3.44 -2.81 -1.72
C VAL A 137 -4.26 -3.29 -0.52
N VAL A 138 -4.46 -2.42 0.48
CA VAL A 138 -5.26 -2.74 1.68
C VAL A 138 -6.69 -3.08 1.30
N VAL A 139 -7.32 -2.31 0.41
CA VAL A 139 -8.69 -2.55 -0.07
C VAL A 139 -8.79 -3.87 -0.84
N VAL A 140 -7.85 -4.18 -1.72
CA VAL A 140 -7.82 -5.47 -2.45
C VAL A 140 -7.75 -6.65 -1.48
N PHE A 141 -6.86 -6.60 -0.47
CA PHE A 141 -6.79 -7.65 0.54
C PHE A 141 -8.04 -7.72 1.41
N ALA A 142 -8.61 -6.58 1.80
CA ALA A 142 -9.83 -6.53 2.60
C ALA A 142 -11.04 -7.10 1.84
N MET A 143 -11.22 -6.73 0.57
CA MET A 143 -12.27 -7.26 -0.29
C MET A 143 -12.11 -8.76 -0.53
N GLY A 144 -10.88 -9.21 -0.83
CA GLY A 144 -10.60 -10.64 -1.01
C GLY A 144 -10.89 -11.47 0.25
N TRP A 145 -10.52 -10.95 1.42
CA TRP A 145 -10.82 -11.59 2.70
C TRP A 145 -12.33 -11.61 2.99
N ALA A 146 -13.01 -10.48 2.82
CA ALA A 146 -14.43 -10.35 3.07
C ALA A 146 -15.25 -11.27 2.15
N ALA A 147 -14.97 -11.27 0.85
CA ALA A 147 -15.65 -12.13 -0.12
C ALA A 147 -15.46 -13.62 0.21
N ARG A 148 -14.23 -14.05 0.51
CA ARG A 148 -13.98 -15.45 0.92
C ARG A 148 -14.73 -15.81 2.21
N GLY A 149 -14.73 -14.91 3.20
CA GLY A 149 -15.42 -15.11 4.47
C GLY A 149 -16.94 -15.21 4.33
N THR A 150 -17.56 -14.36 3.51
CA THR A 150 -19.00 -14.38 3.27
C THR A 150 -19.43 -15.59 2.44
N LEU A 151 -18.68 -15.92 1.38
CA LEU A 151 -18.95 -17.10 0.54
C LEU A 151 -18.81 -18.40 1.33
N ALA A 152 -17.79 -18.52 2.20
CA ALA A 152 -17.63 -19.69 3.06
C ALA A 152 -18.82 -19.87 4.01
N LYS A 153 -19.26 -18.80 4.66
CA LYS A 153 -20.44 -18.82 5.54
C LYS A 153 -21.73 -19.17 4.79
N ALA A 154 -21.95 -18.54 3.64
CA ALA A 154 -23.11 -18.82 2.80
C ALA A 154 -23.16 -20.30 2.38
N ARG A 155 -22.02 -20.86 1.95
CA ARG A 155 -21.90 -22.28 1.60
C ARG A 155 -22.21 -23.20 2.78
N THR A 156 -21.73 -22.88 3.99
CA THR A 156 -21.98 -23.71 5.17
C THR A 156 -23.42 -23.62 5.68
N THR A 157 -24.05 -22.44 5.60
CA THR A 157 -25.38 -22.21 6.18
C THR A 157 -26.51 -22.54 5.20
N LEU A 158 -26.33 -22.22 3.91
CA LEU A 158 -27.39 -22.34 2.90
C LEU A 158 -27.16 -23.50 1.92
N GLY A 159 -25.99 -24.17 1.96
CA GLY A 159 -25.67 -25.26 1.04
C GLY A 159 -25.54 -24.83 -0.44
N THR A 160 -25.49 -23.53 -0.71
CA THR A 160 -25.43 -22.97 -2.06
C THR A 160 -24.13 -23.34 -2.77
N ARG A 161 -24.24 -23.87 -3.98
CA ARG A 161 -23.09 -24.06 -4.90
C ARG A 161 -23.01 -22.84 -5.81
N PHE A 162 -21.88 -22.14 -5.79
CA PHE A 162 -21.60 -21.06 -6.74
C PHE A 162 -21.04 -21.67 -8.03
N ALA A 163 -21.34 -21.06 -9.18
CA ALA A 163 -20.74 -21.47 -10.45
C ALA A 163 -19.22 -21.29 -10.35
N GLU A 164 -18.48 -22.35 -10.71
CA GLU A 164 -17.01 -22.36 -10.75
C GLU A 164 -16.47 -21.53 -11.92
#